data_AF-A0A7S3VYW0-F1
#
_entry.id   AF-A0A7S3VYW0-F1
#
_cell.length_a   1.000
_cell.length_b   1.000
_cell.length_c   1.000
_cell.angle_alpha   90.00
_cell.angle_beta   90.00
_cell.angle_gamma   90.00
#
_symmetry.space_group_name_H-M   'P 1'
#
loop_
_entity.id
_entity.type
_entity.pdbx_description
1 polymer ?
#
loop_
_entity_poly.entity_id
_entity_poly.type
_entity_poly.pdbx_seq_one_letter_code
_entity_poly.pdbx_strand_id
1 'polypeptide(L)'
;TLKDGPAAPEKKTGDLHPKNPEVGKKDFFVAREIYLRHEDCQVLKDGEEITLMSWGNCVIDKLERKGDTVTSASGHLNLEGSVKSTKYKLNWLPVMDKLKEITLREL
;
A
#
# COMPACT_ATOMS: atom_id res chain seq x y z
N THR A 1 -7.53 -5.90 -0.63
CA THR A 1 -8.36 -5.58 0.53
C THR A 1 -7.69 -5.98 1.81
N LEU A 2 -7.58 -5.05 2.75
CA LEU A 2 -7.02 -5.23 4.07
C LEU A 2 -8.14 -5.46 5.08
N LYS A 3 -8.12 -6.58 5.80
CA LYS A 3 -9.18 -6.97 6.74
C LYS A 3 -9.29 -6.01 7.93
N ASP A 4 -8.15 -5.55 8.42
CA ASP A 4 -8.02 -4.66 9.58
C ASP A 4 -7.77 -3.20 9.19
N GLY A 5 -7.92 -2.88 7.90
CA GLY A 5 -7.87 -1.50 7.42
C GLY A 5 -9.16 -0.73 7.73
N PRO A 6 -9.10 0.61 7.81
CA PRO A 6 -10.28 1.41 8.14
C PRO A 6 -11.34 1.33 7.04
N ALA A 7 -12.59 1.11 7.45
CA ALA A 7 -13.70 0.86 6.53
C ALA A 7 -13.97 2.03 5.58
N ALA A 8 -13.78 3.26 6.06
CA ALA A 8 -13.80 4.49 5.28
C ALA A 8 -12.39 5.10 5.22
N PRO A 9 -12.04 5.85 4.17
CA PRO A 9 -10.75 6.53 4.09
C PRO A 9 -10.50 7.44 5.29
N GLU A 10 -9.43 7.18 6.04
CA GLU A 10 -9.00 7.95 7.21
C GLU A 10 -7.79 8.82 6.84
N LYS A 11 -7.81 10.09 7.24
CA LYS A 11 -6.69 11.00 7.03
C LYS A 11 -5.59 10.76 8.06
N LYS A 12 -4.35 10.59 7.59
CA LYS A 12 -3.14 10.59 8.42
C LYS A 12 -2.19 11.68 7.98
N THR A 13 -1.35 12.12 8.91
CA THR A 13 -0.30 13.10 8.67
C THR A 13 1.05 12.43 8.92
N GLY A 14 1.97 12.58 7.98
CA GLY A 14 3.34 12.08 8.09
C GLY A 14 4.35 13.05 7.52
N ASP A 15 5.64 12.77 7.69
CA ASP A 15 6.69 13.63 7.15
C ASP A 15 6.68 13.63 5.63
N LEU A 16 6.87 14.81 5.04
CA LEU A 16 6.97 14.94 3.59
C LEU A 16 8.22 14.23 3.07
N HIS A 17 9.34 14.38 3.78
CA HIS A 17 10.58 13.65 3.52
C HIS A 17 11.06 12.93 4.79
N PRO A 18 11.30 11.60 4.74
CA PRO A 18 11.55 10.78 5.93
C PRO A 18 12.87 11.11 6.66
N LYS A 19 13.78 11.85 6.02
CA LYS A 19 15.09 12.23 6.60
C LYS A 19 15.30 13.75 6.69
N ASN A 20 14.32 14.55 6.30
CA ASN A 20 14.45 16.00 6.31
C ASN A 20 13.15 16.60 6.88
N PRO A 21 13.05 16.84 8.19
CA PRO A 21 11.83 17.38 8.79
C PRO A 21 11.54 18.82 8.37
N GLU A 22 12.52 19.57 7.85
CA GLU A 22 12.35 20.98 7.48
C GLU A 22 11.43 21.18 6.26
N VAL A 23 11.28 20.15 5.40
CA VAL A 23 10.34 20.22 4.27
C VAL A 23 8.88 20.04 4.69
N GLY A 24 8.62 19.81 5.99
CA GLY A 24 7.28 19.78 6.55
C GLY A 24 6.58 18.43 6.46
N LYS A 25 5.24 18.48 6.57
CA LYS A 25 4.37 17.30 6.66
C LYS A 25 3.40 17.23 5.49
N LYS A 26 3.00 16.01 5.14
CA LYS A 26 1.95 15.72 4.17
C LYS A 26 0.78 15.01 4.84
N ASP A 27 -0.41 15.34 4.38
CA ASP A 27 -1.61 14.54 4.66
C ASP A 27 -1.77 13.47 3.58
N PHE A 28 -2.09 12.25 3.98
CA PHE A 28 -2.42 11.14 3.10
C PHE A 28 -3.59 10.34 3.68
N PHE A 29 -4.28 9.56 2.87
CA PHE A 29 -5.42 8.77 3.30
C PHE A 29 -5.06 7.29 3.33
N VAL A 30 -5.55 6.58 4.34
CA VAL A 30 -5.47 5.12 4.47
C VAL A 30 -6.87 4.54 4.40
N ALA A 31 -7.03 3.38 3.77
CA ALA A 31 -8.34 2.75 3.57
C ALA A 31 -8.21 1.23 3.51
N ARG A 32 -9.29 0.50 3.80
CA ARG A 32 -9.32 -0.98 3.67
C ARG A 32 -8.99 -1.45 2.25
N GLU A 33 -9.40 -0.69 1.25
CA GLU A 33 -9.15 -0.98 -0.15
C GLU A 33 -8.02 -0.07 -0.64
N ILE A 34 -7.01 -0.69 -1.24
CA ILE A 34 -5.87 0.01 -1.82
C ILE A 34 -5.57 -0.56 -3.21
N TYR A 35 -5.09 0.30 -4.09
CA TYR A 35 -4.44 -0.08 -5.33
C TYR A 35 -2.95 -0.29 -5.09
N LEU A 36 -2.44 -1.35 -5.68
CA LEU A 36 -1.02 -1.64 -5.83
C LEU A 36 -0.71 -1.71 -7.32
N ARG A 37 0.55 -1.48 -7.68
CA ARG A 37 0.97 -1.66 -9.07
C ARG A 37 0.90 -3.13 -9.43
N HIS A 38 0.41 -3.42 -10.63
CA HIS A 38 0.22 -4.78 -11.09
C HIS A 38 1.52 -5.59 -11.05
N GLU A 39 2.62 -5.03 -11.55
CA GLU A 39 3.94 -5.68 -11.58
C GLU A 39 4.45 -6.01 -10.17
N ASP A 40 4.20 -5.14 -9.20
CA ASP A 40 4.56 -5.40 -7.81
C ASP A 40 3.77 -6.61 -7.26
N CYS A 41 2.48 -6.71 -7.57
CA CYS A 41 1.66 -7.84 -7.13
C CYS A 41 2.08 -9.19 -7.74
N GLN A 42 2.66 -9.18 -8.94
CA GLN A 42 3.06 -10.41 -9.63
C GLN A 42 4.21 -11.16 -8.95
N VAL A 43 5.09 -10.43 -8.26
CA VAL A 43 6.24 -11.02 -7.56
C VAL A 43 5.93 -11.45 -6.12
N LEU A 44 4.72 -11.15 -5.62
CA LEU A 44 4.29 -11.49 -4.28
C LEU A 44 3.80 -12.94 -4.17
N LYS A 45 3.83 -13.44 -2.94
CA LYS A 45 3.36 -14.77 -2.57
C LYS A 45 2.40 -14.68 -1.38
N ASP A 46 1.57 -15.71 -1.24
CA ASP A 46 0.74 -15.86 -0.04
C ASP A 46 1.65 -16.04 1.19
N GLY A 47 1.32 -15.36 2.28
CA GLY A 47 2.12 -15.26 3.50
C GLY A 47 3.27 -14.25 3.46
N GLU A 48 3.50 -13.56 2.35
CA GLU A 48 4.58 -12.57 2.24
C GLU A 48 4.26 -11.29 3.04
N GLU A 49 5.22 -10.83 3.85
CA GLU A 49 5.13 -9.55 4.54
C GLU A 49 5.76 -8.43 3.71
N ILE A 50 4.98 -7.39 3.44
CA ILE A 50 5.37 -6.23 2.65
C ILE A 50 5.30 -4.95 3.49
N THR A 51 6.15 -3.98 3.17
CA THR A 51 6.01 -2.62 3.72
C THR A 51 5.16 -1.77 2.77
N LEU A 52 4.05 -1.22 3.29
CA LEU A 52 3.31 -0.14 2.66
C LEU A 52 3.95 1.20 3.06
N MET A 53 4.55 1.88 2.08
CA MET A 53 5.33 3.10 2.34
C MET A 53 4.53 4.15 3.13
N SER A 54 5.13 4.70 4.19
CA SER A 54 4.54 5.67 5.12
C SER A 54 3.33 5.18 5.95
N TRP A 55 2.87 3.93 5.79
CA TRP A 55 1.74 3.39 6.56
C TRP A 55 2.15 2.31 7.54
N GLY A 56 2.93 1.32 7.12
CA GLY A 56 3.36 0.19 7.97
C GLY A 56 3.43 -1.11 7.20
N ASN A 57 3.64 -2.24 7.90
CA ASN A 57 3.69 -3.53 7.25
C ASN A 57 2.30 -4.13 7.07
N CYS A 58 2.19 -5.02 6.08
CA CYS A 58 1.01 -5.80 5.76
C CYS A 58 1.46 -7.21 5.39
N VAL A 59 0.71 -8.21 5.84
CA VAL A 59 0.88 -9.60 5.42
C VAL A 59 -0.15 -9.92 4.35
N ILE A 60 0.29 -10.46 3.23
CA ILE A 60 -0.60 -10.92 2.15
C ILE A 60 -1.14 -12.28 2.53
N ASP A 61 -2.44 -12.38 2.82
CA ASP A 61 -3.07 -13.65 3.18
C ASP A 61 -3.35 -14.50 1.94
N LYS A 62 -3.82 -13.86 0.87
CA LYS A 62 -4.24 -14.55 -0.36
C LYS A 62 -4.16 -13.64 -1.59
N LEU A 63 -3.56 -14.16 -2.66
CA LEU A 63 -3.55 -13.58 -4.00
C LEU A 63 -4.53 -14.34 -4.89
N GLU A 64 -5.48 -13.62 -5.46
CA GLU A 64 -6.39 -14.17 -6.47
C GLU A 64 -5.76 -13.99 -7.85
N ARG A 65 -5.70 -15.08 -8.62
CA ARG A 65 -5.13 -15.11 -9.97
C ARG A 65 -6.15 -15.59 -10.98
N LYS A 66 -6.15 -14.97 -12.16
CA LYS A 66 -6.87 -15.43 -13.35
C LYS A 66 -5.83 -15.75 -14.42
N GLY A 67 -5.50 -17.03 -14.57
CA GLY A 67 -4.32 -17.45 -15.31
C GLY A 67 -3.05 -16.94 -14.62
N ASP A 68 -2.14 -16.34 -15.38
CA ASP A 68 -0.90 -15.73 -14.88
C ASP A 68 -1.10 -14.29 -14.34
N THR A 69 -2.32 -13.77 -14.34
CA THR A 69 -2.61 -12.39 -13.94
C THR A 69 -3.15 -12.34 -12.52
N VAL A 70 -2.47 -11.64 -11.60
CA VAL A 70 -3.02 -11.31 -10.28
C VAL A 70 -4.15 -10.28 -10.45
N THR A 71 -5.35 -10.61 -10.02
CA THR A 71 -6.54 -9.75 -10.15
C THR A 71 -6.90 -9.04 -8.86
N SER A 72 -6.61 -9.65 -7.71
CA SER A 72 -6.81 -9.02 -6.41
C SER A 72 -5.93 -9.68 -5.34
N ALA A 73 -5.75 -8.98 -4.23
CA ALA A 73 -5.02 -9.46 -3.07
C ALA A 73 -5.83 -9.19 -1.81
N SER A 74 -5.80 -10.10 -0.85
CA SER A 74 -6.33 -9.88 0.50
C SER A 74 -5.21 -10.07 1.53
N GLY A 75 -5.29 -9.32 2.62
CA GLY A 75 -4.27 -9.34 3.66
C GLY A 75 -4.72 -8.65 4.94
N HIS A 76 -3.81 -8.56 5.89
CA HIS A 76 -4.01 -7.88 7.17
C HIS A 76 -2.83 -6.97 7.52
N LEU A 77 -3.09 -5.94 8.33
CA LEU A 77 -2.06 -5.01 8.76
C LEU A 77 -1.22 -5.62 9.89
N ASN A 78 0.10 -5.42 9.82
CA ASN A 78 1.04 -5.78 10.87
C ASN A 78 1.84 -4.53 11.28
N LEU A 79 1.21 -3.60 11.99
CA LEU A 79 1.83 -2.28 12.27
C LEU A 79 3.01 -2.36 13.26
N GLU A 80 3.12 -3.45 14.01
CA GLU A 80 4.25 -3.75 14.90
C GLU A 80 5.44 -4.37 14.15
N GLY A 81 5.23 -4.75 12.88
CA GLY A 81 6.25 -5.32 12.01
C GLY A 81 7.41 -4.36 11.73
N SER A 82 8.59 -4.93 11.49
CA SER A 82 9.78 -4.14 11.17
C SER A 82 9.86 -3.85 9.68
N VAL A 83 9.88 -2.57 9.30
CA VAL A 83 10.11 -2.15 7.90
C VAL A 83 11.49 -2.53 7.35
N LYS A 84 12.39 -3.04 8.22
CA LYS A 84 13.73 -3.51 7.84
C LYS A 84 13.75 -5.01 7.52
N SER A 85 12.78 -5.79 8.01
CA SER A 85 12.71 -7.24 7.75
C SER A 85 12.01 -7.57 6.44
N THR A 86 11.15 -6.68 5.94
CA THR A 86 10.42 -6.93 4.69
C THR A 86 11.30 -6.74 3.46
N LYS A 87 11.21 -7.68 2.52
CA LYS A 87 11.91 -7.61 1.23
C LYS A 87 11.32 -6.55 0.30
N TYR A 88 10.00 -6.42 0.28
CA TYR A 88 9.28 -5.54 -0.64
C TYR A 88 8.76 -4.30 0.06
N LYS A 89 9.01 -3.13 -0.55
CA LYS A 89 8.53 -1.83 -0.09
C LYS A 89 7.72 -1.21 -1.22
N LEU A 90 6.41 -1.21 -1.07
CA LEU A 90 5.49 -0.90 -2.16
C LEU A 90 4.84 0.46 -1.96
N ASN A 91 4.69 1.17 -3.08
CA ASN A 91 3.82 2.32 -3.15
C ASN A 91 2.38 1.84 -3.34
N TRP A 92 1.45 2.57 -2.76
CA TRP A 92 0.03 2.20 -2.71
C TRP A 92 -0.82 3.46 -2.81
N LEU A 93 -2.08 3.28 -3.20
CA LEU A 93 -3.06 4.36 -3.27
C LEU A 93 -4.38 3.89 -2.62
N PRO A 94 -4.98 4.65 -1.69
CA PRO A 94 -6.28 4.29 -1.12
C PRO A 94 -7.37 4.40 -2.19
N VAL A 95 -8.31 3.45 -2.20
CA VAL A 95 -9.53 3.58 -3.00
C VAL A 95 -10.46 4.58 -2.31
N MET A 96 -10.79 5.68 -2.99
CA MET A 96 -11.67 6.73 -2.47
C MET A 96 -12.26 7.59 -3.59
N ASP A 97 -13.40 8.24 -3.34
CA ASP A 97 -14.10 9.05 -4.36
C ASP A 97 -13.33 10.32 -4.79
N LYS A 98 -12.34 10.76 -4.01
CA LYS A 98 -11.55 11.98 -4.28
C LYS A 98 -10.35 11.75 -5.20
N LEU A 99 -10.19 10.55 -5.76
CA LEU A 99 -9.11 10.27 -6.70
C LEU A 99 -9.36 10.99 -8.03
N LYS A 100 -8.27 11.52 -8.60
CA LYS A 100 -8.28 12.08 -9.95
C LYS A 100 -7.53 11.14 -10.87
N GLU A 101 -8.12 10.83 -12.02
CA GLU A 101 -7.43 10.10 -13.08
C GLU A 101 -6.33 10.98 -13.67
N ILE A 102 -5.14 10.39 -13.84
CA ILE A 102 -3.97 11.08 -14.38
C ILE A 102 -3.33 10.16 -15.42
N THR A 103 -2.94 10.73 -16.56
CA THR A 103 -2.16 10.02 -17.58
C THR A 103 -0.68 10.30 -17.37
N LEU A 104 0.10 9.26 -17.06
CA LEU A 104 1.56 9.34 -17.08
C LEU A 104 2.05 9.32 -18.54
N ARG A 105 2.99 10.22 -18.86
CA ARG A 105 3.68 10.25 -20.16
C ARG A 105 5.18 10.16 -19.91
N GLU A 106 5.81 9.15 -20.46
CA GLU A 106 7.27 9.03 -20.50
C GLU A 106 7.77 9.79 -21.74
N LEU A 107 8.85 10.58 -21.57
CA LEU A 107 9.46 11.41 -22.62
C LEU A 107 10.52 10.63 -23.40
#